data_AF-A0A6B3HLI1-F1
#
_entry.id   AF-A0A6B3HLI1-F1
#
_cell.length_a   1.000
_cell.length_b   1.000
_cell.length_c   1.000
_cell.angle_alpha   90.00
_cell.angle_beta   90.00
_cell.angle_gamma   90.00
#
_symmetry.space_group_name_H-M   'P 1'
#
loop_
_entity.id
_entity.type
_entity.pdbx_description
1 polymer ?
#
loop_
_entity_poly.entity_id
_entity_poly.type
_entity_poly.pdbx_seq_one_letter_code
_entity_poly.pdbx_strand_id
1 'polypeptide(L)' 'CLEAVSKALVPGGILCAYVATTTQLSRTVESIREIGCFAEPQPWESMIRNWHVEGLAVRPDHRMIGHTG' A
#
# COMPACT_ATOMS: atom_id res chain seq x y z
N CYS A 1 -12.19 -13.75 -5.20
CA CYS A 1 -11.44 -13.45 -6.45
C CYS A 1 -9.98 -13.87 -6.40
N LEU A 2 -9.34 -14.00 -5.23
CA LEU A 2 -7.93 -14.41 -5.12
C LEU A 2 -7.61 -15.75 -5.79
N GLU A 3 -8.54 -16.72 -5.79
CA GLU A 3 -8.38 -17.97 -6.53
C GLU A 3 -8.26 -17.79 -8.05
N ALA A 4 -8.97 -16.81 -8.61
CA ALA A 4 -8.86 -16.51 -10.03
C ALA A 4 -7.51 -15.86 -10.33
N VAL A 5 -7.03 -14.99 -9.43
CA VAL A 5 -5.71 -14.35 -9.56
C VAL A 5 -4.59 -15.37 -9.43
N SER A 6 -4.66 -16.29 -8.46
CA SER A 6 -3.63 -17.33 -8.27
C SER A 6 -3.51 -18.26 -9.47
N LYS A 7 -4.62 -18.55 -10.16
CA LYS A 7 -4.64 -19.32 -11.41
C LYS A 7 -4.13 -18.54 -12.62
N ALA A 8 -4.25 -17.22 -12.61
CA ALA A 8 -3.84 -16.36 -13.72
C ALA A 8 -2.34 -16.00 -13.68
N LEU A 9 -1.70 -16.03 -12.51
CA LEU A 9 -0.28 -15.74 -12.34
C LEU A 9 0.57 -16.99 -12.60
N VAL A 10 1.76 -16.77 -13.17
CA VAL A 10 2.83 -17.79 -13.21
C VAL A 10 3.46 -17.95 -11.82
N PRO A 11 4.14 -19.08 -11.53
CA PRO A 11 4.94 -19.21 -10.31
C PRO A 11 5.94 -18.05 -10.17
N GLY A 12 5.94 -17.37 -9.02
CA GLY A 12 6.73 -16.16 -8.78
C GLY A 12 6.08 -14.85 -9.25
N GLY A 13 4.86 -14.88 -9.78
CA GLY A 13 4.09 -13.68 -10.11
C GLY A 13 3.74 -12.83 -8.89
N ILE A 14 3.59 -11.52 -9.10
CA ILE A 14 3.34 -10.54 -8.03
C ILE A 14 1.87 -10.12 -8.02
N LEU A 15 1.22 -10.25 -6.86
CA LEU A 15 -0.05 -9.61 -6.56
C LEU A 15 0.22 -8.26 -5.90
N CYS A 16 -0.29 -7.17 -6.49
CA CYS A 16 -0.27 -5.84 -5.89
C CYS A 16 -1.70 -5.32 -5.76
N ALA A 17 -2.04 -4.77 -4.60
CA ALA A 17 -3.37 -4.26 -4.30
C ALA A 17 -3.26 -2.86 -3.69
N TYR A 18 -4.10 -1.95 -4.17
CA TYR A 18 -4.28 -0.62 -3.59
C TYR A 18 -5.62 -0.58 -2.87
N VAL A 19 -5.62 -0.06 -1.65
CA VAL A 19 -6.79 0.03 -0.78
C VAL A 19 -6.80 1.37 -0.07
N ALA A 20 -7.98 1.94 0.17
CA ALA A 20 -8.13 3.29 0.70
C ALA A 20 -8.08 3.34 2.23
N THR A 21 -8.55 2.28 2.90
CA THR A 21 -8.69 2.28 4.36
C THR A 21 -7.88 1.18 5.03
N THR A 22 -7.51 1.42 6.29
CA THR A 22 -6.79 0.45 7.13
C THR A 22 -7.59 -0.84 7.35
N THR A 23 -8.92 -0.76 7.43
CA THR A 23 -9.79 -1.95 7.53
C THR A 23 -9.76 -2.78 6.24
N GLN A 24 -9.77 -2.12 5.07
CA GLN A 24 -9.63 -2.81 3.79
C GLN A 24 -8.24 -3.44 3.65
N LEU A 25 -7.19 -2.76 4.12
CA LEU A 25 -5.82 -3.29 4.17
C LEU A 25 -5.75 -4.56 5.01
N SER A 26 -6.25 -4.51 6.24
CA SER A 26 -6.28 -5.68 7.14
C SER A 26 -7.02 -6.86 6.49
N ARG A 27 -8.23 -6.65 5.96
CA ARG A 27 -8.98 -7.73 5.32
C ARG A 27 -8.23 -8.31 4.10
N THR A 28 -7.59 -7.45 3.31
CA THR A 28 -6.85 -7.89 2.13
C THR A 28 -5.65 -8.75 2.51
N VAL A 29 -4.87 -8.32 3.51
CA VAL A 29 -3.71 -9.08 4.01
C VAL A 29 -4.15 -10.44 4.55
N GLU A 30 -5.18 -10.49 5.41
CA GLU A 30 -5.65 -11.76 5.95
C GLU A 30 -6.18 -12.70 4.86
N SER A 31 -6.96 -12.19 3.89
CA SER A 31 -7.43 -13.03 2.78
C SER A 31 -6.28 -13.58 1.91
N ILE A 32 -5.17 -12.85 1.76
CA ILE A 32 -3.99 -13.34 1.04
C ILE A 32 -3.25 -14.41 1.85
N ARG A 33 -3.20 -14.29 3.19
CA ARG A 33 -2.66 -15.36 4.05
C ARG A 33 -3.53 -16.61 4.02
N GLU A 34 -4.84 -16.46 4.12
CA GLU A 34 -5.81 -17.56 4.15
C GLU A 34 -5.74 -18.45 2.90
N ILE A 35 -5.51 -17.87 1.72
CA ILE A 35 -5.40 -18.65 0.47
C ILE A 35 -4.09 -19.46 0.38
N GLY A 36 -3.08 -19.13 1.19
CA GLY A 36 -1.89 -19.96 1.41
C GLY A 36 -0.96 -20.20 0.22
N CYS A 37 -1.21 -19.56 -0.94
CA CYS A 37 -0.40 -19.73 -2.16
C CYS A 37 0.45 -18.51 -2.53
N PHE A 38 0.49 -17.49 -1.66
CA PHE A 38 1.36 -16.34 -1.78
C PHE A 38 2.36 -16.29 -0.62
N ALA A 39 3.49 -15.64 -0.83
CA ALA A 39 4.39 -15.27 0.26
C ALA A 39 3.73 -14.23 1.20
N GLU A 40 4.33 -14.01 2.36
CA GLU A 40 3.83 -13.06 3.35
C GLU A 40 3.60 -11.66 2.74
N PRO A 41 2.37 -11.11 2.80
CA PRO A 41 2.10 -9.78 2.26
C PRO A 41 2.87 -8.70 3.00
N GLN A 42 3.47 -7.77 2.26
CA GLN A 42 4.14 -6.60 2.83
C GLN A 42 3.31 -5.34 2.57
N PRO A 43 2.45 -4.91 3.51
CA PRO A 43 1.73 -3.64 3.39
C PRO A 43 2.67 -2.47 3.66
N TRP A 44 2.50 -1.38 2.92
CA TRP A 44 3.20 -0.12 3.14
C TRP A 44 2.33 1.06 2.70
N GLU A 45 2.66 2.24 3.20
CA GLU A 45 2.11 3.50 2.72
C GLU A 45 3.24 4.48 2.36
N SER A 46 2.98 5.35 1.40
CA SER A 46 3.88 6.47 1.09
C SER A 46 3.37 7.74 1.74
N MET A 47 4.27 8.44 2.43
CA MET A 47 3.99 9.78 2.95
C MET A 47 4.63 10.82 2.04
N ILE A 48 3.80 11.67 1.44
CA ILE A 48 4.28 12.81 0.66
C ILE A 48 4.29 14.04 1.58
N ARG A 49 5.46 14.64 1.77
CA ARG A 49 5.62 15.90 2.51
C ARG A 49 6.33 16.92 1.64
N ASN A 50 5.62 18.00 1.33
CA ASN A 50 6.16 19.09 0.53
C ASN A 50 7.11 19.97 1.36
N TRP A 51 7.92 20.73 0.63
CA TRP A 51 8.82 21.74 1.18
C TRP A 51 8.33 23.13 0.80
N HIS A 52 8.31 24.02 1.78
CA HIS A 52 8.10 25.43 1.56
C HIS A 52 9.48 26.11 1.38
N VAL A 53 9.64 26.80 0.25
CA VAL A 53 10.88 27.47 -0.14
C VAL A 53 10.54 28.89 -0.58
N GLU A 54 10.92 29.87 0.23
CA GLU A 54 10.76 31.29 -0.06
C GLU A 54 11.99 32.08 0.44
N GLY A 55 12.83 32.54 -0.49
CA GLY A 55 14.08 33.24 -0.15
C GLY A 55 15.01 32.38 0.72
N LEU A 56 15.35 32.88 1.91
CA LEU A 56 16.16 32.15 2.91
C LEU A 56 15.32 31.25 3.85
N ALA A 57 13.99 31.27 3.75
CA ALA A 57 13.13 30.42 4.54
C ALA A 57 12.91 29.07 3.82
N VAL A 58 13.56 28.03 4.31
CA VAL A 58 13.43 26.65 3.82
C VAL A 58 12.96 25.77 4.97
N ARG A 59 11.75 25.22 4.85
CA ARG A 59 11.18 24.34 5.88
C ARG A 59 10.19 23.33 5.29
N PRO A 60 9.99 22.17 5.92
CA PRO A 60 8.92 21.26 5.52
C PRO A 60 7.55 21.91 5.74
N ASP A 61 6.56 21.51 4.96
CA ASP A 61 5.18 21.91 5.22
C ASP A 61 4.71 21.42 6.59
N HIS A 62 3.86 22.25 7.22
CA HIS A 62 3.30 21.99 8.55
C HIS A 62 2.23 20.89 8.53
N ARG A 63 1.64 20.61 7.36
CA ARG A 63 0.63 19.58 7.19
C ARG A 63 1.25 18.34 6.55
N MET A 64 1.05 17.20 7.19
CA MET A 64 1.19 15.89 6.56
C MET A 64 -0.19 15.25 6.48
N ILE A 65 -0.48 14.60 5.36
CA ILE A 65 -1.74 13.90 5.15
C ILE A 65 -1.40 12.40 5.12
N GLY A 66 -1.78 11.69 6.18
CA GLY A 66 -1.58 10.24 6.33
C GLY A 66 -2.64 9.40 5.60
N HIS A 67 -3.22 9.93 4.53
CA HIS A 67 -4.10 9.17 3.65
C HIS A 67 -3.75 9.54 2.21
N THR A 68 -3.32 8.54 1.44
CA THR A 68 -3.15 8.65 -0.02
C THR A 68 -4.28 7.95 -0.78
N GLY A 69 -5.23 7.35 -0.07
CA GLY A 69 -6.50 6.85 -0.58
C GLY A 69 -7.71 7.48 0.07
#